data_AF-A0A1V3WKL9-F1
#
_entry.id   AF-A0A1V3WKL9-F1
#
_cell.length_a   1.000
_cell.length_b   1.000
_cell.length_c   1.000
_cell.angle_alpha   90.00
_cell.angle_beta   90.00
_cell.angle_gamma   90.00
#
_symmetry.space_group_name_H-M   'P 1'
#
loop_
_entity.id
_entity.type
_entity.pdbx_description
1 polymer ?
#
loop_
_entity_poly.entity_id
_entity_poly.type
_entity_poly.pdbx_seq_one_letter_code
_entity_poly.pdbx_strand_id
1 'polypeptide(L)' 'MMYFDHHEVGALADVTTHPGTFGLAGAGITVGHNGGSPVSSRYKAPFAFTGGTIAQVTIDLSGRPYEDVEKELALAFSRD' A
#
# COMPACT_ATOMS: atom_id res chain seq x y z
N MET A 1 -0.73 3.16 19.57
CA MET A 1 0.73 3.42 19.59
C MET A 1 1.00 4.72 18.85
N MET A 2 1.90 5.57 19.35
CA MET A 2 2.28 6.84 18.74
C MET A 2 3.79 6.86 18.49
N TYR A 3 4.20 7.31 17.31
CA TYR A 3 5.61 7.38 16.92
C TYR A 3 6.01 8.79 16.50
N PHE A 4 7.25 9.18 16.79
CA PHE A 4 7.91 10.39 16.30
C PHE A 4 9.32 10.00 15.85
N ASP A 5 9.71 10.32 14.61
CA ASP A 5 11.01 9.92 14.02
C ASP A 5 11.35 8.44 14.23
N HIS A 6 10.38 7.55 14.00
CA HIS A 6 10.50 6.09 14.21
C HIS A 6 10.69 5.64 15.67
N HIS A 7 10.63 6.55 16.65
CA HIS A 7 10.66 6.21 18.06
C HIS A 7 9.24 6.17 18.65
N GLU A 8 8.93 5.13 19.42
CA GLU A 8 7.66 5.04 20.15
C GLU A 8 7.65 6.07 21.27
N VAL A 9 6.65 6.95 21.27
CA VAL A 9 6.49 8.04 22.26
C VAL A 9 5.23 7.88 23.12
N GLY A 10 4.43 6.84 22.88
CA GLY A 10 3.25 6.55 23.70
C GLY A 10 2.47 5.30 23.28
N ALA A 11 2.05 4.53 24.28
CA ALA A 11 1.24 3.33 24.13
C ALA A 11 0.07 3.34 25.12
N LEU A 12 -1.12 2.95 24.64
CA LEU A 12 -2.28 2.64 25.48
C LEU A 12 -2.62 1.18 25.26
N ALA A 13 -2.80 0.43 26.36
CA ALA A 13 -3.24 -0.96 26.30
C ALA A 13 -4.54 -1.04 25.48
N ASP A 14 -4.63 -2.07 24.64
CA ASP A 14 -5.78 -2.35 23.77
C ASP A 14 -6.02 -1.36 22.60
N VAL A 15 -5.09 -0.42 22.32
CA VAL A 15 -5.17 0.49 21.17
C VAL A 15 -4.16 0.13 20.07
N THR A 16 -4.67 -0.37 18.94
CA THR A 16 -3.88 -0.71 17.75
C THR A 16 -4.08 0.33 16.64
N THR A 17 -3.01 0.72 15.95
CA THR A 17 -3.08 1.61 14.78
C THR A 17 -3.74 0.90 13.62
N HIS A 18 -4.73 1.52 12.98
CA HIS A 18 -5.35 0.97 11.78
C HIS A 18 -4.42 1.20 10.58
N PRO A 19 -3.90 0.16 9.91
CA PRO A 19 -2.87 0.32 8.90
C PRO A 19 -3.42 0.65 7.50
N GLY A 20 -4.72 0.95 7.40
CA GLY A 20 -5.40 1.28 6.15
C GLY A 20 -5.92 2.72 6.15
N THR A 21 -5.88 3.36 4.98
CA THR A 21 -6.57 4.64 4.77
C THR A 21 -8.08 4.41 4.80
N PHE A 22 -8.78 5.06 5.71
CA PHE A 22 -10.23 5.20 5.65
C PHE A 22 -10.59 6.24 4.59
N GLY A 23 -10.49 5.87 3.33
CA GLY A 23 -10.95 6.72 2.24
C GLY A 23 -12.46 6.81 2.22
N LEU A 24 -13.01 8.01 2.39
CA LEU A 24 -14.41 8.27 2.05
C LEU A 24 -14.63 7.89 0.58
N ALA A 25 -15.67 7.10 0.30
CA ALA A 25 -16.04 6.63 -1.05
C ALA A 25 -15.03 5.69 -1.75
N GLY A 26 -14.36 4.80 -1.03
CA GLY A 26 -13.55 3.73 -1.64
C GLY A 26 -12.10 4.11 -1.95
N ALA A 27 -11.61 5.23 -1.41
CA ALA A 27 -10.21 5.63 -1.44
C ALA A 27 -9.36 4.83 -0.42
N GLY A 28 -9.49 3.51 -0.44
CA GLY A 28 -8.63 2.59 0.29
C GLY A 28 -7.42 2.16 -0.57
N ILE A 29 -6.77 1.07 -0.16
CA ILE A 29 -5.75 0.42 -0.99
C ILE A 29 -6.45 -0.29 -2.15
N THR A 30 -6.21 0.15 -3.39
CA THR A 30 -6.70 -0.52 -4.61
C THR A 30 -5.54 -0.98 -5.47
N VAL A 31 -5.71 -2.13 -6.13
CA VAL A 31 -4.72 -2.68 -7.06
C VAL A 31 -5.38 -2.96 -8.39
N GLY A 32 -4.76 -2.47 -9.47
CA GLY A 32 -5.21 -2.73 -10.83
C GLY A 32 -6.51 -2.01 -11.22
N HIS A 33 -7.03 -1.10 -10.40
CA HIS A 33 -8.17 -0.25 -10.73
C HIS A 33 -8.23 1.00 -9.84
N ASN A 34 -9.02 1.99 -10.26
CA ASN A 34 -9.30 3.20 -9.49
C ASN A 34 -10.81 3.51 -9.51
N GLY A 35 -11.42 3.56 -8.32
CA GLY A 35 -12.85 3.86 -8.16
C GLY A 35 -13.21 5.36 -8.16
N GLY A 36 -12.23 6.24 -8.33
CA GLY A 36 -12.40 7.69 -8.29
C GLY A 36 -13.37 8.23 -9.35
N SER A 37 -13.86 9.45 -9.12
CA SER A 37 -14.86 10.06 -9.99
C SER A 37 -14.30 10.36 -11.39
N PRO A 38 -15.11 10.11 -12.45
CA PRO A 38 -14.73 10.46 -13.81
C PRO A 38 -14.70 11.98 -14.03
N VAL A 39 -13.72 12.47 -14.79
CA VAL A 39 -13.64 13.91 -15.18
C VAL A 39 -14.54 14.27 -16.36
N SER A 40 -15.10 13.26 -17.05
CA SER A 40 -16.05 13.46 -18.16
C SER A 40 -16.90 12.21 -18.41
N SER A 41 -18.00 12.35 -19.17
CA SER A 41 -18.88 11.22 -19.52
C SER A 41 -18.23 10.15 -20.39
N ARG A 42 -17.13 10.48 -21.08
CA ARG A 42 -16.38 9.56 -21.95
C ARG A 42 -15.30 8.76 -21.21
N TYR A 43 -14.95 9.17 -19.99
CA TYR A 43 -13.86 8.55 -19.23
C TYR A 43 -14.45 7.94 -17.96
N LYS A 44 -14.75 6.63 -17.95
CA LYS A 44 -15.55 5.99 -16.89
C LYS A 44 -14.73 5.08 -15.98
N ALA A 45 -14.94 5.22 -14.68
CA ALA A 45 -14.48 4.27 -13.66
C ALA A 45 -15.06 2.86 -13.95
N PRO A 46 -14.36 1.77 -13.60
CA PRO A 46 -13.34 1.67 -12.54
C PRO A 46 -11.88 1.80 -13.00
N PHE A 47 -11.60 2.28 -14.22
CA PHE A 47 -10.24 2.52 -14.71
C PHE A 47 -9.31 1.30 -14.51
N ALA A 48 -9.74 0.14 -15.02
CA ALA A 48 -8.98 -1.09 -14.87
C ALA A 48 -7.61 -0.99 -15.54
N PHE A 49 -6.61 -1.60 -14.92
CA PHE A 49 -5.32 -1.86 -15.53
C PHE A 49 -5.50 -2.76 -16.75
N THR A 50 -4.85 -2.41 -17.85
CA THR A 50 -4.95 -3.14 -19.12
C THR A 50 -3.56 -3.23 -19.77
N GLY A 51 -3.37 -4.20 -20.66
CA GLY A 51 -2.11 -4.37 -21.40
C GLY A 51 -0.99 -5.09 -20.65
N GLY A 52 -1.26 -5.68 -19.48
CA GLY A 52 -0.27 -6.45 -18.72
C GLY A 52 -0.87 -7.31 -17.62
N THR A 53 -0.01 -7.85 -16.75
CA THR A 53 -0.40 -8.68 -15.60
C THR A 53 0.27 -8.16 -14.33
N ILE A 54 -0.51 -8.02 -13.26
CA ILE A 54 0.03 -7.72 -11.92
C ILE A 54 0.48 -9.06 -11.33
N ALA A 55 1.80 -9.28 -11.29
CA ALA A 55 2.37 -10.57 -10.93
C ALA A 55 2.31 -10.86 -9.42
N GLN A 56 2.54 -9.84 -8.58
CA GLN A 56 2.52 -9.98 -7.13
C GLN A 56 2.12 -8.67 -6.45
N VAL A 57 1.39 -8.79 -5.34
CA VAL A 57 1.09 -7.69 -4.42
C VAL A 57 1.37 -8.21 -3.02
N THR A 58 2.21 -7.48 -2.27
CA THR A 58 2.52 -7.82 -0.89
C THR A 58 2.08 -6.65 0.00
N ILE A 59 1.29 -6.96 1.02
CA ILE A 59 0.86 -6.00 2.04
C ILE A 59 1.39 -6.50 3.37
N ASP A 60 2.33 -5.76 3.97
CA ASP A 60 2.87 -6.06 5.31
C ASP A 60 2.24 -5.09 6.33
N LEU A 61 1.53 -5.66 7.31
CA LEU A 61 0.88 -4.94 8.40
C LEU A 61 1.59 -5.18 9.75
N SER A 62 2.78 -5.79 9.75
CA SER A 62 3.47 -6.26 10.95
C SER A 62 4.04 -5.14 11.83
N GLY A 63 4.07 -3.89 11.35
CA GLY A 63 4.64 -2.75 12.07
C GLY A 63 6.17 -2.77 12.17
N ARG A 64 6.84 -3.75 11.56
CA ARG A 64 8.30 -3.77 11.41
C ARG A 64 8.71 -2.68 10.40
N PRO A 65 9.87 -2.03 10.59
CA PRO A 65 10.43 -1.17 9.57
C PRO A 65 10.53 -1.94 8.26
N TYR A 66 10.04 -1.34 7.17
CA TYR A 66 10.17 -1.93 5.85
C TYR A 66 11.65 -1.94 5.45
N GLU A 67 12.24 -3.13 5.36
CA GLU A 67 13.53 -3.35 4.70
C GLU A 67 13.27 -3.61 3.22
N ASP A 68 14.04 -2.99 2.33
CA ASP A 68 13.87 -3.05 0.87
C ASP A 68 14.25 -4.44 0.34
N VAL A 69 13.29 -5.37 0.43
CA VAL A 69 13.44 -6.78 0.06
C VAL A 69 13.63 -6.94 -1.45
N GLU A 70 13.11 -6.02 -2.26
CA GLU A 70 13.27 -6.03 -3.73
C GLU A 70 14.71 -5.73 -4.12
N LYS A 71 15.36 -4.79 -3.42
CA LYS A 71 16.77 -4.48 -3.62
C LYS A 71 17.68 -5.65 -3.22
N GLU A 72 17.32 -6.38 -2.16
CA GLU A 72 18.06 -7.59 -1.76
C GLU A 72 17.91 -8.72 -2.80
N LEU A 73 16.70 -8.92 -3.35
CA LEU A 73 16.46 -9.88 -4.42
C LEU A 73 17.24 -9.50 -5.69
N ALA A 74 17.20 -8.24 -6.12
CA ALA A 74 17.94 -7.74 -7.29
C ALA A 74 19.47 -7.90 -7.11
N LEU A 75 19.98 -7.72 -5.90
CA LEU A 75 21.39 -7.98 -5.56
C LEU A 75 21.73 -9.48 -5.58
N ALA A 76 20.79 -10.35 -5.19
CA ALA A 76 20.97 -11.79 -5.26
C ALA A 76 21.00 -12.31 -6.71
N PHE A 77 20.14 -11.78 -7.59
CA PHE A 77 20.08 -12.16 -9.01
C PHE A 77 21.16 -11.53 -9.89
N SER A 78 21.90 -10.52 -9.41
CA SER A 78 23.06 -9.95 -10.11
C SER A 78 24.40 -10.61 -9.73
N ARG A 79 24.38 -11.57 -8.79
CA ARG A 79 25.53 -12.35 -8.35
C ARG A 79 25.63 -13.75 -8.96
N ASP A 80 24.82 -14.06 -9.96
CA ASP A 80 24.90 -15.24 -10.84
C ASP A 80 25.20 -14.76 -12.28
#